data_AF-A0A1S3QPJ0-F1
#
_entry.id   AF-A0A1S3QPJ0-F1
#
_cell.length_a   1.000
_cell.length_b   1.000
_cell.length_c   1.000
_cell.angle_alpha   90.00
_cell.angle_beta   90.00
_cell.angle_gamma   90.00
#
_symmetry.space_group_name_H-M   'P 1'
#
loop_
_entity.id
_entity.type
_entity.pdbx_description
1 polymer ?
#
loop_
_entity_poly.entity_id
_entity_poly.type
_entity_poly.pdbx_seq_one_letter_code
_entity_poly.pdbx_strand_id
1 'polypeptide(L)'
;MTSFLTPGSPLTPEQQGYLELRGLRSKLYTVVSGDKVFLYKNMEDYRLGIGITSIDMNVGNVKDTDRRSFDLTTPYRIFSFLADSEQHKEQWVEAMRDAIGDALSNSEVANQIWAEPSNGCCADCGVAKPEWAAINLCVVVCKRCAGEHRGLGPSISKVRSLKMDRKVWTEELIQVFLLLGNERLNRFWAANIPPSEVLSPTSCSEDRRRFISSKYRHGKYRKYHPLYGNQRELNNVRTTFT
;
A
#
# COMPACT_ATOMS: atom_id res chain seq x y z
N MET A 1 18.67 -13.58 -32.09
CA MET A 1 17.57 -14.47 -31.71
C MET A 1 16.40 -13.60 -31.28
N THR A 2 15.45 -13.43 -32.20
CA THR A 2 14.26 -12.59 -32.08
C THR A 2 13.22 -13.29 -31.21
N SER A 3 12.90 -12.71 -30.06
CA SER A 3 11.80 -13.17 -29.21
C SER A 3 10.48 -12.72 -29.83
N PHE A 4 9.76 -13.66 -30.45
CA PHE A 4 8.37 -13.48 -30.84
C PHE A 4 7.51 -13.39 -29.57
N LEU A 5 6.69 -12.34 -29.48
CA LEU A 5 5.67 -12.20 -28.45
C LEU A 5 4.65 -13.34 -28.62
N THR A 6 4.50 -14.17 -27.59
CA THR A 6 3.42 -15.14 -27.47
C THR A 6 2.06 -14.43 -27.44
N PRO A 7 1.05 -14.88 -28.20
CA PRO A 7 -0.29 -14.32 -28.15
C PRO A 7 -1.02 -14.90 -26.93
N GLY A 8 -0.96 -14.19 -25.81
CA GLY A 8 -1.77 -14.45 -24.62
C GLY A 8 -2.75 -13.30 -24.41
N SER A 9 -4.05 -13.63 -24.47
CA SER A 9 -5.22 -12.86 -24.00
C SER A 9 -5.01 -11.37 -23.65
N PRO A 10 -5.66 -10.42 -24.33
CA PRO A 10 -5.57 -9.03 -23.91
C PRO A 10 -6.28 -8.90 -22.56
N LEU A 11 -5.52 -8.63 -21.50
CA LEU A 11 -6.07 -7.92 -20.36
C LEU A 11 -6.78 -6.69 -20.94
N THR A 12 -8.07 -6.56 -20.65
CA THR A 12 -8.85 -5.40 -21.11
C THR A 12 -8.11 -4.13 -20.68
N PRO A 13 -7.73 -3.25 -21.61
CA PRO A 13 -6.90 -2.10 -21.28
C PRO A 13 -7.64 -1.20 -20.29
N GLU A 14 -6.98 -0.84 -19.19
CA GLU A 14 -7.59 0.00 -18.15
C GLU A 14 -7.77 1.45 -18.66
N GLN A 15 -6.89 1.88 -19.58
CA GLN A 15 -7.00 3.16 -20.28
C GLN A 15 -6.33 3.06 -21.66
N GLN A 16 -6.96 3.60 -22.69
CA GLN A 16 -6.39 3.65 -24.05
C GLN A 16 -6.82 4.91 -24.79
N GLY A 17 -5.97 5.40 -25.70
CA GLY A 17 -6.29 6.57 -26.51
C GLY A 17 -5.05 7.30 -27.02
N TYR A 18 -5.25 8.44 -27.67
CA TYR A 18 -4.16 9.22 -28.21
C TYR A 18 -3.54 10.16 -27.17
N LEU A 19 -2.21 10.18 -27.11
CA LEU A 19 -1.42 11.15 -26.36
C LEU A 19 -0.35 11.77 -27.25
N GLU A 20 -0.08 13.06 -27.07
CA GLU A 20 1.08 13.70 -27.69
C GLU A 20 2.30 13.49 -26.81
N LEU A 21 3.39 12.97 -27.38
CA LEU A 21 4.66 12.85 -26.68
C LEU A 21 5.54 14.03 -27.08
N ARG A 22 5.95 14.87 -26.11
CA ARG A 22 6.83 16.01 -26.40
C ARG A 22 8.11 15.55 -27.10
N GLY A 23 8.47 16.23 -28.18
CA GLY A 23 9.59 15.88 -29.04
C GLY A 23 9.21 15.04 -30.27
N LEU A 24 8.00 14.48 -30.33
CA LEU A 24 7.44 13.89 -31.54
C LEU A 24 6.43 14.85 -32.18
N ARG A 25 6.41 14.89 -33.52
CA ARG A 25 5.47 15.74 -34.28
C ARG A 25 4.06 15.16 -34.39
N SER A 26 3.83 13.93 -33.90
CA SER A 26 2.57 13.20 -34.03
C SER A 26 2.10 12.61 -32.71
N LYS A 27 0.78 12.48 -32.56
CA LYS A 27 0.13 11.70 -31.51
C LYS A 27 0.52 10.23 -31.62
N LEU A 28 0.68 9.57 -30.48
CA LEU A 28 0.83 8.13 -30.36
C LEU A 28 -0.46 7.54 -29.80
N TYR A 29 -0.77 6.31 -30.19
CA TYR A 29 -1.83 5.54 -29.53
C TYR A 29 -1.23 4.84 -28.32
N THR A 30 -1.63 5.27 -27.13
CA THR A 30 -1.12 4.77 -25.85
C THR A 30 -2.14 3.84 -25.22
N VAL A 31 -1.65 2.77 -24.59
CA VAL A 31 -2.47 1.79 -23.89
C VAL A 31 -1.84 1.47 -22.54
N VAL A 32 -2.58 1.64 -21.46
CA VAL A 32 -2.26 1.10 -20.13
C VAL A 32 -2.93 -0.29 -20.06
N SER A 33 -2.13 -1.30 -19.75
CA SER A 33 -2.61 -2.69 -19.57
C SER A 33 -1.76 -3.38 -18.51
N GLY A 34 -2.35 -3.71 -17.38
CA GLY A 34 -1.66 -4.32 -16.24
C GLY A 34 -0.51 -3.45 -15.71
N ASP A 35 0.70 -4.03 -15.66
CA ASP A 35 1.91 -3.37 -15.14
C ASP A 35 2.72 -2.61 -16.21
N LYS A 36 2.14 -2.38 -17.40
CA LYS A 36 2.84 -1.77 -18.54
C LYS A 36 2.05 -0.66 -19.21
N VAL A 37 2.79 0.29 -19.77
CA VAL A 37 2.27 1.27 -20.75
C VAL A 37 2.87 0.97 -22.11
N PHE A 38 2.02 0.73 -23.09
CA PHE A 38 2.39 0.44 -24.47
C PHE A 38 2.21 1.67 -25.34
N LEU A 39 3.18 1.93 -26.21
CA LEU A 39 3.14 3.02 -27.18
C LEU A 39 3.09 2.44 -28.60
N TYR A 40 2.05 2.79 -29.33
CA TYR A 40 1.83 2.43 -30.73
C TYR A 40 1.83 3.68 -31.60
N LYS A 41 2.18 3.53 -32.88
CA LYS A 41 2.15 4.64 -33.82
C LYS A 41 0.72 5.14 -34.06
N ASN A 42 -0.24 4.21 -34.13
CA ASN A 42 -1.65 4.46 -34.39
C ASN A 42 -2.51 3.28 -33.90
N MET A 43 -3.83 3.38 -34.06
CA MET A 43 -4.78 2.35 -33.64
C MET A 43 -4.70 1.04 -34.47
N GLU A 44 -4.27 1.10 -35.73
CA GLU A 44 -4.11 -0.08 -36.58
C GLU A 44 -2.92 -0.93 -36.13
N ASP A 45 -1.78 -0.30 -35.86
CA ASP A 45 -0.60 -0.93 -35.28
C ASP A 45 -0.94 -1.61 -33.95
N TYR A 46 -1.78 -0.98 -33.10
CA TYR A 46 -2.28 -1.61 -31.87
C TYR A 46 -3.09 -2.89 -32.14
N ARG A 47 -4.03 -2.85 -33.09
CA ARG A 47 -4.84 -4.04 -33.46
C ARG A 47 -3.98 -5.17 -34.02
N LEU A 48 -2.87 -4.83 -34.68
CA LEU A 48 -1.89 -5.78 -35.21
C LEU A 48 -0.84 -6.21 -34.17
N GLY A 49 -0.80 -5.59 -32.99
CA GLY A 49 0.20 -5.87 -31.94
C GLY A 49 1.60 -5.33 -32.24
N ILE A 50 1.73 -4.34 -33.13
CA ILE A 50 3.00 -3.76 -33.58
C ILE A 50 3.34 -2.54 -32.71
N GLY A 51 3.92 -2.79 -31.53
CA GLY A 51 4.32 -1.73 -30.60
C GLY A 51 5.62 -1.03 -31.01
N ILE A 52 5.73 0.28 -30.71
CA ILE A 52 7.00 1.01 -30.76
C ILE A 52 7.87 0.59 -29.57
N THR A 53 7.26 0.63 -28.37
CA THR A 53 7.91 0.25 -27.13
C THR A 53 6.87 0.00 -26.04
N SER A 54 7.29 -0.69 -24.98
CA SER A 54 6.54 -0.84 -23.73
C SER A 54 7.36 -0.29 -22.57
N ILE A 55 6.70 0.34 -21.61
CA ILE A 55 7.29 0.90 -20.41
C ILE A 55 6.81 0.08 -19.22
N ASP A 56 7.74 -0.52 -18.47
CA ASP A 56 7.43 -1.23 -17.23
C ASP A 56 7.13 -0.24 -16.10
N MET A 57 5.97 -0.39 -15.47
CA MET A 57 5.49 0.56 -14.46
C MET A 57 6.08 0.31 -13.07
N ASN A 58 6.74 -0.82 -12.85
CA ASN A 58 7.46 -1.13 -11.60
C ASN A 58 8.65 -0.18 -11.32
N VAL A 59 9.08 0.59 -12.33
CA VAL A 59 10.10 1.63 -12.21
C VAL A 59 9.57 3.02 -12.57
N GLY A 60 8.26 3.14 -12.78
CA GLY A 60 7.60 4.36 -13.21
C GLY A 60 7.27 5.29 -12.04
N ASN A 61 7.32 6.60 -12.30
CA ASN A 61 6.73 7.63 -11.46
C ASN A 61 5.99 8.65 -12.32
N VAL A 62 4.77 9.00 -11.96
CA VAL A 62 3.91 9.93 -12.71
C VAL A 62 3.77 11.24 -11.97
N LYS A 63 4.15 12.34 -12.62
CA LYS A 63 4.10 13.68 -12.05
C LYS A 63 3.33 14.63 -12.97
N ASP A 64 2.36 15.35 -12.41
CA ASP A 64 1.70 16.47 -13.09
C ASP A 64 2.73 17.59 -13.36
N THR A 65 2.78 18.08 -14.60
CA THR A 65 3.71 19.15 -15.00
C THR A 65 3.03 20.45 -15.40
N ASP A 66 1.82 20.37 -15.97
CA ASP A 66 0.99 21.52 -16.33
C ASP A 66 -0.49 21.08 -16.39
N ARG A 67 -1.39 22.01 -16.68
CA ARG A 67 -2.85 21.79 -16.84
C ARG A 67 -3.20 20.53 -17.64
N ARG A 68 -2.52 20.33 -18.78
CA ARG A 68 -2.78 19.22 -19.71
C ARG A 68 -1.60 18.27 -19.88
N SER A 69 -0.49 18.48 -19.18
CA SER A 69 0.71 17.66 -19.33
C SER A 69 1.15 16.99 -18.06
N PHE A 70 1.74 15.81 -18.22
CA PHE A 70 2.31 15.02 -17.15
C PHE A 70 3.55 14.28 -17.66
N ASP A 71 4.46 13.96 -16.75
CA ASP A 71 5.67 13.21 -17.03
C ASP A 71 5.56 11.82 -16.42
N LEU A 72 5.80 10.79 -17.23
CA LEU A 72 6.15 9.44 -16.76
C LEU A 72 7.67 9.33 -16.75
N THR A 73 8.24 9.34 -15.54
CA THR A 73 9.68 9.20 -15.31
C THR A 73 10.02 7.75 -15.03
N THR A 74 11.00 7.22 -15.77
CA THR A 74 11.66 5.95 -15.50
C THR A 74 13.16 6.21 -15.25
N PRO A 75 13.93 5.26 -14.69
CA PRO A 75 15.38 5.43 -14.47
C PRO A 75 16.16 5.72 -15.76
N TYR A 76 15.62 5.35 -16.91
CA TYR A 76 16.30 5.43 -18.20
C TYR A 76 15.81 6.60 -19.06
N ARG A 77 14.55 7.03 -18.87
CA ARG A 77 13.92 8.02 -19.74
C ARG A 77 12.73 8.71 -19.07
N ILE A 78 12.54 9.98 -19.41
CA ILE A 78 11.32 10.75 -19.11
C ILE A 78 10.46 10.80 -20.37
N PHE A 79 9.18 10.46 -20.22
CA PHE A 79 8.16 10.56 -21.25
C PHE A 79 7.19 11.68 -20.86
N SER A 80 7.28 12.82 -21.55
CA SER A 80 6.42 13.97 -21.31
C SER A 80 5.21 13.92 -22.23
N PHE A 81 4.03 13.64 -21.66
CA PHE A 81 2.78 13.52 -22.39
C PHE A 81 1.95 14.79 -22.30
N LEU A 82 1.21 15.09 -23.36
CA LEU A 82 0.20 16.13 -23.43
C LEU A 82 -1.14 15.48 -23.82
N ALA A 83 -2.14 15.69 -22.98
CA ALA A 83 -3.52 15.25 -23.21
C ALA A 83 -4.36 16.36 -23.85
N ASP A 84 -5.48 15.97 -24.45
CA ASP A 84 -6.37 16.92 -25.13
C ASP A 84 -7.04 17.92 -24.16
N SER A 85 -7.34 17.48 -22.93
CA SER A 85 -7.99 18.25 -21.88
C SER A 85 -7.40 17.95 -20.50
N GLU A 86 -7.68 18.81 -19.50
CA GLU A 86 -7.26 18.56 -18.11
C GLU A 86 -7.92 17.29 -17.56
N GLN A 87 -9.20 17.08 -17.87
CA GLN A 87 -9.96 15.89 -17.46
C GLN A 87 -9.35 14.60 -18.04
N HIS A 88 -8.97 14.59 -19.33
CA HIS A 88 -8.25 13.44 -19.91
C HIS A 88 -6.90 13.23 -19.24
N LYS A 89 -6.15 14.30 -18.94
CA LYS A 89 -4.89 14.19 -18.20
C LYS A 89 -5.11 13.53 -16.83
N GLU A 90 -6.16 13.88 -16.10
CA GLU A 90 -6.47 13.28 -14.79
C GLU A 90 -6.72 11.77 -14.90
N GLN A 91 -7.52 11.34 -15.88
CA GLN A 91 -7.77 9.92 -16.14
C GLN A 91 -6.49 9.14 -16.47
N TRP A 92 -5.61 9.73 -17.31
CA TRP A 92 -4.33 9.10 -17.65
C TRP A 92 -3.39 9.01 -16.44
N VAL A 93 -3.31 10.07 -15.64
CA VAL A 93 -2.47 10.10 -14.44
C VAL A 93 -2.98 9.10 -13.41
N GLU A 94 -4.29 8.96 -13.23
CA GLU A 94 -4.89 7.96 -12.35
C GLU A 94 -4.58 6.54 -12.84
N ALA A 95 -4.89 6.22 -14.11
CA ALA A 95 -4.62 4.91 -14.68
C ALA A 95 -3.14 4.50 -14.60
N MET A 96 -2.21 5.43 -14.89
CA MET A 96 -0.78 5.12 -14.78
C MET A 96 -0.32 5.00 -13.33
N ARG A 97 -0.90 5.75 -12.38
CA ARG A 97 -0.60 5.58 -10.94
C ARG A 97 -1.10 4.23 -10.43
N ASP A 98 -2.26 3.79 -10.88
CA ASP A 98 -2.81 2.48 -10.55
C ASP A 98 -1.94 1.35 -11.14
N ALA A 99 -1.55 1.46 -12.41
CA ALA A 99 -0.62 0.51 -13.04
C ALA A 99 0.74 0.43 -12.31
N ILE A 100 1.29 1.56 -11.84
CA ILE A 100 2.49 1.55 -10.96
C ILE A 100 2.19 0.82 -9.65
N GLY A 101 1.03 1.10 -9.04
CA GLY A 101 0.59 0.44 -7.81
C GLY A 101 0.51 -1.08 -7.96
N ASP A 102 -0.07 -1.56 -9.06
CA ASP A 102 -0.22 -2.97 -9.37
C ASP A 102 1.12 -3.63 -9.69
N ALA A 103 1.96 -2.98 -10.50
CA ALA A 103 3.32 -3.44 -10.82
C ALA A 103 4.20 -3.62 -9.58
N LEU A 104 3.98 -2.81 -8.55
CA LEU A 104 4.69 -2.85 -7.28
C LEU A 104 4.01 -3.75 -6.23
N SER A 105 2.78 -4.18 -6.47
CA SER A 105 1.97 -4.94 -5.52
C SER A 105 2.18 -6.45 -5.69
N ASN A 106 2.81 -7.08 -4.70
CA ASN A 106 2.78 -8.55 -4.55
C ASN A 106 1.85 -8.94 -3.38
N SER A 107 0.76 -9.66 -3.68
CA SER A 107 -0.19 -10.11 -2.66
C SER A 107 0.27 -11.33 -1.85
N GLU A 108 1.39 -11.96 -2.22
CA GLU A 108 1.92 -13.17 -1.57
C GLU A 108 2.06 -13.01 -0.06
N VAL A 109 2.75 -11.97 0.42
CA VAL A 109 2.91 -11.70 1.85
C VAL A 109 1.56 -11.42 2.50
N ALA A 110 0.69 -10.64 1.85
CA ALA A 110 -0.63 -10.34 2.40
C ALA A 110 -1.47 -11.61 2.59
N ASN A 111 -1.46 -12.51 1.59
CA ASN A 111 -2.17 -13.78 1.64
C ASN A 111 -1.61 -14.70 2.74
N GLN A 112 -0.29 -14.76 2.90
CA GLN A 112 0.33 -15.51 3.99
C GLN A 112 -0.09 -14.93 5.35
N ILE A 113 0.06 -13.61 5.55
CA ILE A 113 -0.29 -12.95 6.81
C ILE A 113 -1.78 -13.13 7.17
N TRP A 114 -2.68 -13.14 6.18
CA TRP A 114 -4.11 -13.39 6.37
C TRP A 114 -4.47 -14.86 6.61
N ALA A 115 -3.51 -15.79 6.50
CA ALA A 115 -3.73 -17.18 6.88
C ALA A 115 -3.99 -17.33 8.38
N GLU A 116 -3.48 -16.40 9.21
CA GLU A 116 -3.94 -16.21 10.58
C GLU A 116 -5.27 -15.42 10.54
N PRO A 117 -6.42 -16.03 10.92
CA PRO A 117 -7.74 -15.44 10.68
C PRO A 117 -7.94 -14.05 11.30
N SER A 118 -7.33 -13.80 12.46
CA SER A 118 -7.45 -12.50 13.13
C SER A 118 -6.77 -11.36 12.37
N ASN A 119 -5.74 -11.67 11.58
CA ASN A 119 -5.07 -10.70 10.71
C ASN A 119 -5.92 -10.33 9.47
N GLY A 120 -6.98 -11.09 9.17
CA GLY A 120 -7.95 -10.78 8.12
C GLY A 120 -8.78 -9.52 8.38
N CYS A 121 -8.71 -8.94 9.59
CA CYS A 121 -9.36 -7.70 9.99
C CYS A 121 -8.35 -6.72 10.60
N CYS A 122 -8.53 -5.44 10.31
CA CYS A 122 -7.70 -4.35 10.86
C CYS A 122 -7.73 -4.35 12.39
N ALA A 123 -6.56 -4.32 13.02
CA ALA A 123 -6.40 -4.35 14.47
C ALA A 123 -7.09 -3.20 15.22
N ASP A 124 -7.37 -2.09 14.53
CA ASP A 124 -7.92 -0.88 15.15
C ASP A 124 -9.40 -0.64 14.85
N CYS A 125 -9.82 -0.80 13.59
CA CYS A 125 -11.17 -0.44 13.15
C CYS A 125 -11.95 -1.61 12.54
N GLY A 126 -11.38 -2.82 12.52
CA GLY A 126 -12.07 -4.04 12.07
C GLY A 126 -12.35 -4.15 10.58
N VAL A 127 -11.89 -3.22 9.72
CA VAL A 127 -12.10 -3.36 8.27
C VAL A 127 -11.35 -4.58 7.74
N ALA A 128 -11.98 -5.32 6.84
CA ALA A 128 -11.45 -6.56 6.29
C ALA A 128 -10.21 -6.34 5.39
N LYS A 129 -9.42 -7.42 5.24
CA LYS A 129 -8.22 -7.53 4.39
C LYS A 129 -7.28 -6.32 4.51
N PRO A 130 -6.78 -6.02 5.73
CA PRO A 130 -5.81 -4.94 5.91
C PRO A 130 -4.49 -5.25 5.20
N GLU A 131 -3.93 -4.27 4.48
CA GLU A 131 -2.74 -4.44 3.62
C GLU A 131 -1.48 -3.76 4.17
N TRP A 132 -1.53 -3.30 5.42
CA TRP A 132 -0.41 -2.62 6.09
C TRP A 132 -0.17 -3.23 7.45
N ALA A 133 1.04 -3.06 7.99
CA ALA A 133 1.36 -3.50 9.33
C ALA A 133 2.24 -2.49 10.05
N ALA A 134 2.09 -2.41 11.37
CA ALA A 134 3.07 -1.77 12.25
C ALA A 134 4.01 -2.84 12.81
N ILE A 135 5.16 -3.04 12.16
CA ILE A 135 6.02 -4.22 12.36
C ILE A 135 6.56 -4.35 13.79
N ASN A 136 6.86 -3.25 14.46
CA ASN A 136 7.34 -3.26 15.85
C ASN A 136 6.23 -3.51 16.87
N LEU A 137 4.97 -3.31 16.48
CA LEU A 137 3.79 -3.55 17.31
C LEU A 137 3.13 -4.90 16.99
N CYS A 138 3.58 -5.56 15.91
CA CYS A 138 3.05 -6.83 15.39
C CYS A 138 1.54 -6.79 15.09
N VAL A 139 1.02 -5.65 14.65
CA VAL A 139 -0.40 -5.50 14.27
C VAL A 139 -0.57 -5.22 12.78
N VAL A 140 -1.60 -5.81 12.19
CA VAL A 140 -2.00 -5.61 10.79
C VAL A 140 -3.18 -4.62 10.74
N VAL A 141 -3.05 -3.56 9.95
CA VAL A 141 -3.95 -2.40 9.93
C VAL A 141 -4.29 -1.99 8.50
N CYS A 142 -5.43 -1.32 8.31
CA CYS A 142 -5.83 -0.84 6.99
C CYS A 142 -5.09 0.43 6.57
N LYS A 143 -5.17 0.79 5.29
CA LYS A 143 -4.52 2.01 4.73
C LYS A 143 -4.84 3.28 5.54
N ARG A 144 -6.09 3.44 5.99
CA ARG A 144 -6.52 4.62 6.79
C ARG A 144 -5.87 4.64 8.17
N CYS A 145 -5.90 3.53 8.92
CA CYS A 145 -5.23 3.43 10.21
C CYS A 145 -3.70 3.53 10.08
N ALA A 146 -3.12 2.92 9.04
CA ALA A 146 -1.70 3.05 8.71
C ALA A 146 -1.29 4.53 8.50
N GLY A 147 -2.17 5.35 7.92
CA GLY A 147 -2.02 6.81 7.84
C GLY A 147 -1.81 7.45 9.22
N GLU A 148 -2.70 7.18 10.17
CA GLU A 148 -2.62 7.74 11.53
C GLU A 148 -1.45 7.14 12.33
N HIS A 149 -1.12 5.86 12.14
CA HIS A 149 0.07 5.23 12.72
C HIS A 149 1.37 5.95 12.31
N ARG A 150 1.48 6.43 11.06
CA ARG A 150 2.63 7.24 10.62
C ARG A 150 2.73 8.54 11.42
N GLY A 151 1.59 9.15 11.76
CA GLY A 151 1.52 10.35 12.59
C GLY A 151 2.05 10.16 14.02
N LEU A 152 2.15 8.92 14.52
CA LEU A 152 2.75 8.64 15.82
C LEU A 152 4.27 8.83 15.84
N GLY A 153 4.93 8.69 14.69
CA GLY A 153 6.38 8.72 14.53
C GLY A 153 7.05 7.34 14.65
N PRO A 154 8.25 7.17 14.05
CA PRO A 154 8.92 5.87 13.90
C PRO A 154 9.46 5.29 15.22
N SER A 155 9.56 6.09 16.29
CA SER A 155 9.90 5.62 17.64
C SER A 155 8.76 4.83 18.28
N ILE A 156 7.51 5.05 17.84
CA ILE A 156 6.31 4.40 18.38
C ILE A 156 5.78 3.35 17.40
N SER A 157 5.66 3.69 16.11
CA SER A 157 5.06 2.81 15.10
C SER A 157 5.82 2.82 13.79
N LYS A 158 6.30 1.65 13.37
CA LYS A 158 7.04 1.41 12.12
C LYS A 158 6.09 0.77 11.10
N VAL A 159 5.49 1.59 10.24
CA VAL A 159 4.49 1.14 9.26
C VAL A 159 5.15 0.61 7.99
N ARG A 160 4.71 -0.56 7.51
CA ARG A 160 5.14 -1.19 6.25
C ARG A 160 3.95 -1.77 5.49
N SER A 161 4.02 -1.72 4.17
CA SER A 161 3.04 -2.32 3.25
C SER A 161 3.28 -3.82 3.15
N LEU A 162 2.22 -4.63 3.24
CA LEU A 162 2.31 -6.07 2.94
C LEU A 162 2.57 -6.29 1.45
N LYS A 163 2.11 -5.38 0.59
CA LYS A 163 2.17 -5.52 -0.87
C LYS A 163 3.39 -4.89 -1.51
N MET A 164 3.89 -3.79 -0.94
CA MET A 164 4.92 -2.95 -1.58
C MET A 164 6.31 -3.06 -0.91
N ASP A 165 6.41 -3.46 0.37
CA ASP A 165 7.67 -3.48 1.12
C ASP A 165 8.29 -4.89 1.20
N ARG A 166 8.34 -5.64 0.10
CA ARG A 166 8.77 -7.05 0.07
C ARG A 166 10.09 -7.33 0.82
N LYS A 167 11.09 -6.45 0.68
CA LYS A 167 12.41 -6.64 1.32
C LYS A 167 12.37 -6.62 2.84
N VAL A 168 11.30 -6.13 3.45
CA VAL A 168 11.14 -6.10 4.91
C VAL A 168 10.55 -7.40 5.43
N TRP A 169 9.75 -8.10 4.62
CA TRP A 169 9.04 -9.31 5.01
C TRP A 169 9.91 -10.55 4.79
N THR A 170 10.74 -10.84 5.78
CA THR A 170 11.43 -12.14 5.85
C THR A 170 10.47 -13.22 6.36
N GLU A 171 10.83 -14.48 6.13
CA GLU A 171 10.05 -15.63 6.60
C GLU A 171 9.85 -15.57 8.13
N GLU A 172 10.90 -15.26 8.89
CA GLU A 172 10.84 -15.16 10.35
C GLU A 172 9.87 -14.07 10.80
N LEU A 173 9.84 -12.92 10.11
CA LEU A 173 8.91 -11.85 10.43
C LEU A 173 7.47 -12.27 10.13
N ILE A 174 7.23 -12.96 9.02
CA ILE A 174 5.90 -13.49 8.68
C ILE A 174 5.45 -14.48 9.77
N GLN A 175 6.32 -15.41 10.19
CA GLN A 175 6.03 -16.36 11.25
C GLN A 175 5.67 -15.68 12.59
N VAL A 176 6.31 -14.55 12.94
CA VAL A 176 5.92 -13.77 14.13
C VAL A 176 4.48 -13.26 14.02
N PHE A 177 4.08 -12.75 12.86
CA PHE A 177 2.71 -12.26 12.64
C PHE A 177 1.66 -13.37 12.63
N LEU A 178 2.02 -14.56 12.15
CA LEU A 178 1.16 -15.76 12.22
C LEU A 178 1.02 -16.29 13.65
N LEU A 179 2.12 -16.31 14.41
CA LEU A 179 2.13 -16.79 15.79
C LEU A 179 1.35 -15.87 16.73
N LEU A 180 1.45 -14.55 16.53
CA LEU A 180 0.82 -13.59 17.42
C LEU A 180 -0.62 -13.31 16.98
N GLY A 181 -0.84 -12.82 15.76
CA GLY A 181 -2.18 -12.45 15.28
C GLY A 181 -2.81 -11.25 15.99
N ASN A 182 -3.57 -10.44 15.26
CA ASN A 182 -4.23 -9.24 15.79
C ASN A 182 -5.11 -9.53 17.01
N GLU A 183 -5.73 -10.71 17.11
CA GLU A 183 -6.56 -11.07 18.26
C GLU A 183 -5.71 -11.08 19.55
N ARG A 184 -4.57 -11.78 19.57
CA ARG A 184 -3.73 -11.87 20.78
C ARG A 184 -3.09 -10.53 21.10
N LEU A 185 -2.67 -9.76 20.08
CA LEU A 185 -2.16 -8.41 20.29
C LEU A 185 -3.23 -7.50 20.89
N ASN A 186 -4.49 -7.61 20.47
CA ASN A 186 -5.58 -6.81 21.02
C ASN A 186 -5.98 -7.23 22.43
N ARG A 187 -5.77 -8.50 22.83
CA ARG A 187 -5.87 -8.89 24.26
C ARG A 187 -4.85 -8.16 25.15
N PHE A 188 -3.78 -7.62 24.57
CA PHE A 188 -2.86 -6.73 25.25
C PHE A 188 -3.21 -5.26 24.99
N TRP A 189 -3.13 -4.77 23.75
CA TRP A 189 -3.26 -3.34 23.41
C TRP A 189 -4.65 -2.75 23.57
N ALA A 190 -5.69 -3.59 23.52
CA ALA A 190 -7.10 -3.22 23.46
C ALA A 190 -7.93 -3.86 24.57
N ALA A 191 -7.28 -4.37 25.63
CA ALA A 191 -7.93 -5.13 26.70
C ALA A 191 -9.04 -4.36 27.42
N ASN A 192 -8.90 -3.03 27.52
CA ASN A 192 -9.76 -2.17 28.32
C ASN A 192 -10.41 -1.04 27.50
N ILE A 193 -10.76 -1.29 26.23
CA ILE A 193 -11.44 -0.28 25.39
C ILE A 193 -12.91 -0.16 25.83
N PRO A 194 -13.38 1.03 26.23
CA PRO A 194 -14.80 1.26 26.47
C PRO A 194 -15.60 1.16 25.17
N PRO A 195 -16.83 0.61 25.17
CA PRO A 195 -17.67 0.52 23.97
C PRO A 195 -17.84 1.86 23.21
N SER A 196 -17.88 2.98 23.94
CA SER A 196 -18.00 4.34 23.38
C SER A 196 -16.76 4.83 22.63
N GLU A 197 -15.60 4.19 22.81
CA GLU A 197 -14.34 4.57 22.17
C GLU A 197 -13.91 3.56 21.09
N VAL A 198 -14.69 2.51 20.82
CA VAL A 198 -14.40 1.54 19.76
C VAL A 198 -14.52 2.21 18.39
N LEU A 199 -13.49 2.07 17.54
CA LEU A 199 -13.56 2.53 16.16
C LEU A 199 -14.37 1.57 15.28
N SER A 200 -15.02 2.14 14.27
CA SER A 200 -15.64 1.40 13.18
C SER A 200 -14.89 1.62 11.86
N PRO A 201 -15.15 0.80 10.82
CA PRO A 201 -14.63 1.05 9.48
C PRO A 201 -15.00 2.43 8.90
N THR A 202 -16.11 3.01 9.35
CA THR A 202 -16.62 4.30 8.86
C THR A 202 -16.15 5.51 9.67
N SER A 203 -15.55 5.33 10.86
CA SER A 203 -15.03 6.43 11.69
C SER A 203 -14.16 7.42 10.91
N CYS A 204 -14.28 8.70 11.24
CA CYS A 204 -13.55 9.78 10.57
C CYS A 204 -12.05 9.76 10.92
N SER A 205 -11.25 10.55 10.23
CA SER A 205 -9.79 10.59 10.46
C SER A 205 -9.43 11.14 11.84
N GLU A 206 -10.21 12.09 12.38
CA GLU A 206 -9.98 12.64 13.71
C GLU A 206 -10.17 11.59 14.81
N ASP A 207 -11.28 10.84 14.76
CA ASP A 207 -11.55 9.76 15.72
C ASP A 207 -10.46 8.69 15.65
N ARG A 208 -10.06 8.30 14.43
CA ARG A 208 -8.97 7.34 14.22
C ARG A 208 -7.67 7.82 14.85
N ARG A 209 -7.31 9.08 14.63
CA ARG A 209 -6.09 9.69 15.19
C ARG A 209 -6.11 9.66 16.71
N ARG A 210 -7.22 10.10 17.31
CA ARG A 210 -7.39 10.14 18.77
C ARG A 210 -7.25 8.73 19.34
N PHE A 211 -8.01 7.77 18.81
CA PHE A 211 -7.98 6.38 19.26
C PHE A 211 -6.59 5.75 19.13
N ILE A 212 -5.95 5.86 17.97
CA ILE A 212 -4.62 5.26 17.70
C ILE A 212 -3.55 5.87 18.62
N SER A 213 -3.61 7.18 18.88
CA SER A 213 -2.75 7.84 19.86
C SER A 213 -3.01 7.33 21.28
N SER A 214 -4.27 7.23 21.72
CA SER A 214 -4.62 6.66 23.02
C SER A 214 -4.16 5.21 23.18
N LYS A 215 -4.33 4.38 22.14
CA LYS A 215 -3.97 2.96 22.15
C LYS A 215 -2.46 2.73 22.23
N TYR A 216 -1.67 3.37 21.35
CA TYR A 216 -0.25 3.02 21.19
C TYR A 216 0.73 4.02 21.78
N ARG A 217 0.42 5.33 21.75
CA ARG A 217 1.30 6.35 22.37
C ARG A 217 1.11 6.41 23.87
N HIS A 218 -0.13 6.46 24.32
CA HIS A 218 -0.45 6.57 25.75
C HIS A 218 -0.64 5.21 26.42
N GLY A 219 -0.86 4.14 25.66
CA GLY A 219 -1.12 2.82 26.22
C GLY A 219 -2.41 2.76 27.05
N LYS A 220 -3.38 3.64 26.79
CA LYS A 220 -4.58 3.86 27.63
C LYS A 220 -5.37 2.57 27.87
N TYR A 221 -5.48 1.73 26.85
CA TYR A 221 -6.33 0.54 26.87
C TYR A 221 -5.56 -0.76 27.14
N ARG A 222 -4.23 -0.67 27.33
CA ARG A 222 -3.41 -1.87 27.42
C ARG A 222 -3.74 -2.66 28.68
N LYS A 223 -3.55 -3.98 28.63
CA LYS A 223 -3.64 -4.83 29.81
C LYS A 223 -2.56 -4.41 30.81
N TYR A 224 -2.98 -4.04 32.01
CA TYR A 224 -2.05 -3.72 33.10
C TYR A 224 -1.42 -5.01 33.64
N HIS A 225 -0.16 -4.90 34.06
CA HIS A 225 0.45 -5.96 34.84
C HIS A 225 -0.34 -6.16 36.14
N PRO A 226 -0.52 -7.38 36.68
CA PRO A 226 -1.23 -7.58 37.95
C PRO A 226 -0.69 -6.74 39.12
N LEU A 227 0.61 -6.44 39.09
CA LEU A 227 1.31 -5.63 40.08
C LEU A 227 1.31 -4.12 39.77
N TYR A 228 0.52 -3.67 38.78
CA TYR A 228 0.43 -2.26 38.43
C TYR A 228 -0.09 -1.44 39.62
N GLY A 229 0.65 -0.39 40.00
CA GLY A 229 0.41 0.37 41.23
C GLY A 229 1.28 -0.05 42.44
N ASN A 230 1.97 -1.21 42.36
CA ASN A 230 2.91 -1.66 43.39
C ASN A 230 4.35 -1.68 42.86
N GLN A 231 5.01 -0.52 42.85
CA GLN A 231 6.35 -0.35 42.27
C GLN A 231 7.41 -1.25 42.94
N ARG A 232 7.26 -1.55 44.23
CA ARG A 232 8.20 -2.40 44.97
C ARG A 232 8.18 -3.83 44.46
N GLU A 233 7.00 -4.40 44.26
CA GLU A 233 6.87 -5.77 43.74
C GLU A 233 7.26 -5.85 42.26
N LEU A 234 6.92 -4.83 41.45
CA LEU A 234 7.40 -4.73 40.07
C LEU A 234 8.93 -4.74 39.95
N ASN A 235 9.62 -4.06 40.88
CA ASN A 235 11.09 -4.03 40.91
C ASN A 235 11.69 -5.38 41.35
N ASN A 236 11.02 -6.12 42.24
CA ASN A 236 11.51 -7.42 42.73
C ASN A 236 11.40 -8.55 41.68
N VAL A 237 10.46 -8.46 40.74
CA VAL A 237 10.35 -9.43 39.64
C VAL A 237 11.50 -9.27 38.64
N ARG A 238 12.11 -8.08 38.54
CA ARG A 238 13.27 -7.84 37.66
C ARG A 238 14.57 -8.46 38.18
N THR A 239 14.71 -8.66 39.49
CA THR A 239 15.92 -9.20 40.12
C THR A 239 15.97 -10.72 40.20
N THR A 240 14.92 -11.42 39.74
CA THR A 240 14.86 -12.90 39.78
C THR A 240 15.31 -13.57 38.47
N PHE A 241 15.67 -12.79 37.45
CA PHE A 241 16.14 -13.29 36.14
C PHE A 241 17.63 -13.03 35.88
N THR A 242 18.40 -12.70 36.91
CA THR A 242 19.88 -12.72 36.92
C THR A 242 20.35 -13.93 37.70
#